data_AF-A0A9X9M9E6-F1
#
_entry.id   AF-A0A9X9M9E6-F1
#
_cell.length_a   1.000
_cell.length_b   1.000
_cell.length_c   1.000
_cell.angle_alpha   90.00
_cell.angle_beta   90.00
_cell.angle_gamma   90.00
#
_symmetry.space_group_name_H-M   'P 1'
#
loop_
_entity.id
_entity.type
_entity.pdbx_description
1 polymer ?
#
loop_
_entity_poly.entity_id
_entity_poly.type
_entity_poly.pdbx_seq_one_letter_code
_entity_poly.pdbx_strand_id
1 'polypeptide(L)'
;KIESEEYEEALCLAQTYGLDTDLVYQRQWRKSAVNIASIQNYLSKIKKRSWVLHECLERVPENVDAAKELLQYGLKGTDLEALVAIGRGADDGRFTLPGEVDIDNIPYEELSPPSEEPAKNKKEKKINKRRELLKLVNFAKLTLEQKELCRCRRKLLTYLDRLATYEEILGVPHASEQRYDAEFFKKFRNQNIVLSARTYARESNVQALEILFTYHGSDLLPHRLAILSNFPETTSPHEYSVLLPEAWYVT
;
A
#
# COMPACT_ATOMS: atom_id res chain seq x y z
N LYS A 1 14.74 25.54 -18.59
CA LYS A 1 13.40 24.98 -18.90
C LYS A 1 12.80 24.23 -17.70
N ILE A 2 13.31 23.06 -17.27
CA ILE A 2 12.79 22.36 -16.06
C ILE A 2 12.97 23.18 -14.78
N GLU A 3 14.11 23.88 -14.64
CA GLU A 3 14.36 24.80 -13.52
C GLU A 3 13.58 26.13 -13.62
N SER A 4 13.06 26.43 -14.81
CA SER A 4 12.33 27.65 -15.17
C SER A 4 10.80 27.46 -15.11
N GLU A 5 10.33 26.27 -14.69
CA GLU A 5 8.90 25.88 -14.60
C GLU A 5 8.14 25.81 -15.93
N GLU A 6 8.85 25.86 -17.06
CA GLU A 6 8.30 25.66 -18.41
C GLU A 6 8.15 24.16 -18.71
N TYR A 7 7.28 23.47 -17.95
CA TYR A 7 7.15 22.02 -18.04
C TYR A 7 6.57 21.55 -19.38
N GLU A 8 5.63 22.30 -19.95
CA GLU A 8 5.00 21.95 -21.23
C GLU A 8 6.02 22.02 -22.37
N GLU A 9 6.83 23.08 -22.43
CA GLU A 9 7.91 23.18 -23.41
C GLU A 9 8.99 22.12 -23.20
N ALA A 10 9.33 21.82 -21.94
CA ALA A 10 10.29 20.76 -21.62
C ALA A 10 9.77 19.38 -22.05
N LEU A 11 8.48 19.09 -21.87
CA LEU A 11 7.83 17.86 -22.34
C LEU A 11 7.82 17.79 -23.86
N CYS A 12 7.40 18.85 -24.54
CA CYS A 12 7.40 18.91 -26.01
C CYS A 12 8.81 18.68 -26.58
N LEU A 13 9.82 19.32 -26.01
CA LEU A 13 11.21 19.09 -26.42
C LEU A 13 11.67 17.66 -26.11
N ALA A 14 11.36 17.13 -24.92
CA ALA A 14 11.74 15.77 -24.58
C ALA A 14 11.12 14.75 -25.55
N GLN A 15 9.84 14.92 -25.91
CA GLN A 15 9.16 14.09 -26.89
C GLN A 15 9.76 14.26 -28.30
N THR A 16 10.05 15.49 -28.72
CA THR A 16 10.62 15.78 -30.05
C THR A 16 12.00 15.14 -30.24
N TYR A 17 12.82 15.13 -29.18
CA TYR A 17 14.19 14.63 -29.22
C TYR A 17 14.35 13.21 -28.64
N GLY A 18 13.26 12.52 -28.28
CA GLY A 18 13.32 11.17 -27.70
C GLY A 18 14.03 11.10 -26.34
N LEU A 19 14.05 12.20 -25.58
CA LEU A 19 14.65 12.27 -24.25
C LEU A 19 13.70 11.71 -23.18
N ASP A 20 14.26 11.37 -22.02
CA ASP A 20 13.49 10.83 -20.90
C ASP A 20 12.49 11.85 -20.33
N THR A 21 11.21 11.62 -20.61
CA THR A 21 10.09 12.41 -20.10
C THR A 21 9.88 12.24 -18.60
N ASP A 22 10.37 11.15 -18.00
CA ASP A 22 10.20 10.89 -16.56
C ASP A 22 10.81 12.02 -15.75
N LEU A 23 11.96 12.59 -16.16
CA LEU A 23 12.61 13.67 -15.42
C LEU A 23 11.71 14.90 -15.22
N VAL A 24 10.87 15.21 -16.21
CA VAL A 24 9.93 16.35 -16.11
C VAL A 24 8.81 16.01 -15.15
N TYR A 25 8.18 14.83 -15.29
CA TYR A 25 7.10 14.38 -14.40
C TYR A 25 7.58 14.16 -12.95
N GLN A 26 8.79 13.64 -12.75
CA GLN A 26 9.42 13.50 -11.44
C GLN A 26 9.59 14.86 -10.76
N ARG A 27 9.96 15.90 -11.53
CA ARG A 27 10.09 17.26 -11.01
C ARG A 27 8.73 17.85 -10.63
N GLN A 28 7.72 17.69 -11.49
CA GLN A 28 6.35 18.13 -11.21
C GLN A 28 5.79 17.45 -9.96
N TRP A 29 5.93 16.12 -9.86
CA TRP A 29 5.52 15.34 -8.70
C TRP A 29 6.14 15.82 -7.38
N ARG A 30 7.45 16.11 -7.38
CA ARG A 30 8.17 16.57 -6.18
C ARG A 30 7.71 17.95 -5.71
N LYS A 31 7.25 18.81 -6.62
CA LYS A 31 6.74 20.15 -6.29
C LYS A 31 5.26 20.15 -5.95
N SER A 32 4.49 19.15 -6.39
CA SER A 32 3.07 19.04 -6.07
C SER A 32 2.83 18.40 -4.69
N ALA A 33 1.77 18.85 -4.02
CA ALA A 33 1.16 18.08 -2.93
C ALA A 33 0.67 16.73 -3.46
N VAL A 34 0.72 15.68 -2.63
CA VAL A 34 0.23 14.37 -3.04
C VAL A 34 -1.27 14.28 -2.80
N ASN A 35 -2.00 14.24 -3.90
CA ASN A 35 -3.44 14.00 -3.94
C ASN A 35 -3.81 13.11 -5.14
N ILE A 36 -5.06 12.66 -5.20
CA ILE A 36 -5.56 11.75 -6.25
C ILE A 36 -5.28 12.30 -7.65
N ALA A 37 -5.50 13.60 -7.88
CA ALA A 37 -5.25 14.24 -9.17
C ALA A 37 -3.76 14.23 -9.55
N SER A 38 -2.86 14.56 -8.62
CA SER A 38 -1.41 14.56 -8.86
C SER A 38 -0.85 13.16 -9.16
N ILE A 39 -1.43 12.11 -8.55
CA ILE A 39 -1.08 10.72 -8.82
C ILE A 39 -1.39 10.41 -10.29
N GLN A 40 -2.58 10.79 -10.77
CA GLN A 40 -2.99 10.56 -12.15
C GLN A 40 -2.27 11.47 -13.15
N ASN A 41 -2.01 12.73 -12.80
CA ASN A 41 -1.41 13.69 -13.72
C ASN A 41 0.10 13.49 -13.89
N TYR A 42 0.81 13.05 -12.85
CA TYR A 42 2.27 12.98 -12.84
C TYR A 42 2.80 11.58 -12.59
N LEU A 43 2.43 10.94 -11.46
CA LEU A 43 2.98 9.63 -11.08
C LEU A 43 2.64 8.54 -12.10
N SER A 44 1.43 8.60 -12.68
CA SER A 44 0.99 7.66 -13.73
C SER A 44 1.78 7.73 -15.03
N LYS A 45 2.47 8.85 -15.27
CA LYS A 45 3.23 9.10 -16.51
C LYS A 45 4.70 8.68 -16.39
N ILE A 46 5.16 8.37 -15.18
CA ILE A 46 6.54 7.97 -14.90
C ILE A 46 6.69 6.47 -15.16
N LYS A 47 7.65 6.12 -16.02
CA LYS A 47 7.88 4.74 -16.45
C LYS A 47 8.76 3.97 -15.50
N LYS A 48 9.70 4.60 -14.78
CA LYS A 48 10.67 3.87 -13.96
C LYS A 48 10.06 3.24 -12.70
N ARG A 49 9.96 1.90 -12.64
CA ARG A 49 9.35 1.13 -11.52
C ARG A 49 9.94 1.46 -10.17
N SER A 50 11.27 1.37 -10.04
CA SER A 50 11.96 1.57 -8.76
C SER A 50 11.69 2.95 -8.19
N TRP A 51 11.58 3.97 -9.05
CA TRP A 51 11.26 5.33 -8.65
C TRP A 51 9.81 5.46 -8.18
N VAL A 52 8.85 4.96 -8.97
CA VAL A 52 7.42 5.02 -8.60
C VAL A 52 7.15 4.29 -7.29
N LEU A 53 7.72 3.10 -7.09
CA LEU A 53 7.56 2.34 -5.85
C LEU A 53 8.22 3.02 -4.66
N HIS A 54 9.39 3.65 -4.84
CA HIS A 54 10.01 4.47 -3.80
C HIS A 54 9.07 5.59 -3.35
N GLU A 55 8.48 6.35 -4.28
CA GLU A 55 7.55 7.42 -3.93
C GLU A 55 6.30 6.90 -3.22
N CYS A 56 5.73 5.76 -3.66
CA CYS A 56 4.58 5.15 -2.97
C CYS A 56 4.91 4.70 -1.53
N LEU A 57 6.17 4.31 -1.28
CA LEU A 57 6.64 3.82 0.02
C LEU A 57 7.14 4.90 0.97
N GLU A 58 7.56 6.06 0.46
CA GLU A 58 8.21 7.09 1.27
C GLU A 58 7.34 8.35 1.43
N ARG A 59 6.57 8.74 0.41
CA ARG A 59 5.65 9.88 0.53
C ARG A 59 4.43 9.50 1.36
N VAL A 60 3.95 10.45 2.15
CA VAL A 60 2.72 10.33 2.95
C VAL A 60 1.84 11.54 2.62
N PRO A 61 0.68 11.32 1.98
CA PRO A 61 -0.28 12.39 1.70
C PRO A 61 -0.91 12.96 2.97
N GLU A 62 -1.40 14.20 2.89
CA GLU A 62 -2.09 14.91 3.99
C GLU A 62 -3.56 14.49 4.16
N ASN A 63 -4.08 13.65 3.27
CA ASN A 63 -5.44 13.14 3.29
C ASN A 63 -5.43 11.60 3.24
N VAL A 64 -6.33 10.97 3.99
CA VAL A 64 -6.48 9.50 4.09
C VAL A 64 -6.76 8.86 2.74
N ASP A 65 -7.71 9.39 1.97
CA ASP A 65 -8.08 8.88 0.64
C ASP A 65 -6.89 8.99 -0.32
N ALA A 66 -6.15 10.08 -0.26
CA ALA A 66 -4.93 10.23 -1.04
C ALA A 66 -3.84 9.23 -0.61
N ALA A 67 -3.67 8.97 0.69
CA ALA A 67 -2.75 7.97 1.22
C ALA A 67 -3.13 6.55 0.75
N LYS A 68 -4.42 6.24 0.80
CA LYS A 68 -5.00 4.98 0.33
C LYS A 68 -4.78 4.81 -1.17
N GLU A 69 -5.10 5.82 -1.99
CA GLU A 69 -4.90 5.77 -3.44
C GLU A 69 -3.41 5.62 -3.79
N LEU A 70 -2.50 6.33 -3.12
CA LEU A 70 -1.06 6.20 -3.37
C LEU A 70 -0.55 4.78 -3.07
N LEU A 71 -0.94 4.21 -1.94
CA LEU A 71 -0.55 2.85 -1.55
C LEU A 71 -1.16 1.81 -2.50
N GLN A 72 -2.43 1.98 -2.88
CA GLN A 72 -3.09 1.12 -3.86
C GLN A 72 -2.45 1.22 -5.25
N TYR A 73 -2.03 2.41 -5.66
CA TYR A 73 -1.32 2.63 -6.92
C TYR A 73 -0.01 1.82 -6.96
N GLY A 74 0.79 1.88 -5.88
CA GLY A 74 1.96 1.02 -5.73
C GLY A 74 1.63 -0.48 -5.75
N LEU A 75 0.51 -0.91 -5.17
CA LEU A 75 0.09 -2.32 -5.17
C LEU A 75 -0.31 -2.83 -6.56
N LYS A 76 -0.92 -1.97 -7.39
CA LYS A 76 -1.22 -2.28 -8.79
C LYS A 76 0.09 -2.60 -9.55
N GLY A 77 1.12 -1.78 -9.39
CA GLY A 77 2.43 -2.01 -10.04
C GLY A 77 3.32 -3.09 -9.40
N THR A 78 2.87 -3.73 -8.32
CA THR A 78 3.54 -4.89 -7.71
C THR A 78 2.69 -6.17 -7.81
N ASP A 79 1.70 -6.22 -8.69
CA ASP A 79 0.88 -7.43 -8.86
C ASP A 79 1.65 -8.56 -9.54
N LEU A 80 1.03 -9.74 -9.61
CA LEU A 80 1.64 -10.94 -10.17
C LEU A 80 2.09 -10.77 -11.62
N GLU A 81 1.38 -9.97 -12.41
CA GLU A 81 1.77 -9.68 -13.81
C GLU A 81 3.15 -9.03 -13.87
N ALA A 82 3.42 -8.03 -13.01
CA ALA A 82 4.74 -7.41 -12.89
C ALA A 82 5.79 -8.41 -12.39
N LEU A 83 5.45 -9.29 -11.44
CA LEU A 83 6.37 -10.31 -10.93
C LEU A 83 6.79 -11.31 -12.03
N VAL A 84 5.85 -11.70 -12.90
CA VAL A 84 6.09 -12.58 -14.04
C VAL A 84 6.91 -11.87 -15.12
N ALA A 85 6.58 -10.61 -15.44
CA ALA A 85 7.30 -9.81 -16.43
C ALA A 85 8.78 -9.65 -16.07
N ILE A 86 9.09 -9.34 -14.80
CA ILE A 86 10.47 -9.27 -14.29
C ILE A 86 11.18 -10.61 -14.42
N GLY A 87 10.49 -11.71 -14.10
CA GLY A 87 11.05 -13.05 -14.21
C GLY A 87 11.42 -13.46 -15.64
N ARG A 88 10.68 -12.92 -16.62
CA ARG A 88 10.94 -13.10 -18.06
C ARG A 88 11.96 -12.10 -18.62
N GLY A 89 12.27 -11.02 -17.88
CA GLY A 89 13.14 -9.94 -18.34
C GLY A 89 12.52 -9.09 -19.45
N ALA A 90 11.19 -9.00 -19.52
CA ALA A 90 10.46 -8.42 -20.66
C ALA A 90 10.04 -6.95 -20.47
N ASP A 91 10.30 -6.34 -19.32
CA ASP A 91 9.74 -5.03 -18.95
C ASP A 91 10.74 -3.89 -18.82
N ASP A 92 12.05 -4.14 -19.01
CA ASP A 92 13.12 -3.13 -18.91
C ASP A 92 13.07 -2.26 -17.63
N GLY A 93 12.53 -2.78 -16.52
CA GLY A 93 12.37 -2.03 -15.28
C GLY A 93 11.21 -1.03 -15.30
N ARG A 94 10.26 -1.17 -16.23
CA ARG A 94 9.09 -0.30 -16.37
C ARG A 94 7.99 -0.62 -15.35
N PHE A 95 7.40 0.42 -14.78
CA PHE A 95 6.19 0.32 -13.99
C PHE A 95 5.00 0.03 -14.92
N THR A 96 4.35 -1.10 -14.72
CA THR A 96 3.23 -1.56 -15.53
C THR A 96 2.01 -1.79 -14.65
N LEU A 97 0.86 -1.31 -15.06
CA LEU A 97 -0.39 -1.58 -14.37
C LEU A 97 -0.95 -2.96 -14.77
N PRO A 98 -1.79 -3.57 -13.92
CA PRO A 98 -2.46 -4.82 -14.29
C PRO A 98 -3.28 -4.64 -15.58
N GLY A 99 -3.10 -5.56 -16.53
CA GLY A 99 -3.71 -5.51 -17.86
C GLY A 99 -2.86 -4.84 -18.94
N GLU A 100 -1.75 -4.17 -18.59
CA GLU A 100 -0.84 -3.56 -19.58
C GLU A 100 0.29 -4.50 -20.02
N VAL A 101 0.49 -5.62 -19.31
CA VAL A 101 1.56 -6.58 -19.59
C VAL A 101 1.07 -7.59 -20.62
N ASP A 102 1.74 -7.64 -21.77
CA ASP A 102 1.50 -8.68 -22.78
C ASP A 102 2.16 -9.99 -22.30
N ILE A 103 1.38 -10.82 -21.61
CA ILE A 103 1.84 -12.12 -21.11
C ILE A 103 1.49 -13.14 -22.18
N ASP A 104 2.44 -13.39 -23.08
CA ASP A 104 2.39 -14.53 -23.99
C ASP A 104 2.06 -15.79 -23.16
N ASN A 105 0.94 -16.45 -23.53
CA ASN A 105 0.28 -17.63 -22.92
C ASN A 105 -1.03 -17.40 -22.14
N ILE A 106 -1.68 -16.23 -22.21
CA ILE A 106 -3.09 -16.09 -21.78
C ILE A 106 -3.97 -15.90 -23.04
N PRO A 107 -4.93 -16.81 -23.33
CA PRO A 107 -5.76 -16.70 -24.53
C PRO A 107 -6.44 -15.33 -24.66
N TYR A 108 -6.30 -14.74 -25.85
CA TYR A 108 -6.87 -13.47 -26.30
C TYR A 108 -8.40 -13.58 -26.49
N GLU A 109 -9.16 -13.74 -25.41
CA GLU A 109 -10.64 -13.73 -25.44
C GLU A 109 -11.25 -12.48 -24.76
N GLU A 110 -10.49 -11.38 -24.66
CA GLU A 110 -10.96 -10.16 -23.98
C GLU A 110 -11.35 -9.00 -24.92
N LEU A 111 -11.35 -9.20 -26.24
CA LEU A 111 -11.87 -8.22 -27.21
C LEU A 111 -13.39 -8.33 -27.48
N SER A 112 -14.11 -9.21 -26.80
CA SER A 112 -15.57 -9.17 -26.89
C SER A 112 -16.08 -7.90 -26.19
N PRO A 113 -17.00 -7.13 -26.81
CA PRO A 113 -17.58 -5.95 -26.19
C PRO A 113 -18.15 -6.33 -24.81
N PRO A 114 -18.22 -5.39 -23.85
CA PRO A 114 -18.67 -5.65 -22.49
C PRO A 114 -20.14 -6.07 -22.51
N SER A 115 -20.39 -7.35 -22.75
CA SER A 115 -21.62 -7.97 -22.34
C SER A 115 -21.69 -7.85 -20.83
N GLU A 116 -22.90 -7.61 -20.31
CA GLU A 116 -23.18 -7.58 -18.87
C GLU A 116 -22.99 -8.98 -18.28
N GLU A 117 -21.74 -9.48 -18.25
CA GLU A 117 -21.44 -10.72 -17.56
C GLU A 117 -21.69 -10.51 -16.06
N PRO A 118 -22.38 -11.46 -15.41
CA PRO A 118 -22.70 -11.34 -14.00
C PRO A 118 -21.41 -11.19 -13.18
N ALA A 119 -21.44 -10.34 -12.14
CA ALA A 119 -20.27 -10.00 -11.32
C ALA A 119 -19.55 -11.24 -10.74
N LYS A 120 -20.27 -12.34 -10.52
CA LYS A 120 -19.71 -13.64 -10.09
C LYS A 120 -18.75 -14.21 -11.13
N ASN A 121 -19.12 -14.21 -12.41
CA ASN A 121 -18.30 -14.75 -13.49
C ASN A 121 -17.01 -13.92 -13.68
N LYS A 122 -17.09 -12.59 -13.58
CA LYS A 122 -15.91 -11.71 -13.65
C LYS A 122 -14.93 -11.97 -12.49
N LYS A 123 -15.43 -12.20 -11.28
CA LYS A 123 -14.61 -12.52 -10.10
C LYS A 123 -13.92 -13.88 -10.27
N GLU A 124 -14.64 -14.87 -10.77
CA GLU A 124 -14.12 -16.22 -11.00
C GLU A 124 -13.05 -16.25 -12.09
N LYS A 125 -13.26 -15.54 -13.20
CA LYS A 125 -12.25 -15.33 -14.26
C LYS A 125 -10.97 -14.70 -13.71
N LYS A 126 -11.07 -13.65 -12.87
CA LYS A 126 -9.92 -13.02 -12.21
C LYS A 126 -9.16 -13.98 -11.29
N ILE A 127 -9.87 -14.79 -10.52
CA ILE A 127 -9.26 -15.82 -9.64
C ILE A 127 -8.53 -16.85 -10.49
N ASN A 128 -9.14 -17.32 -11.58
CA ASN A 128 -8.52 -18.29 -12.48
C ASN A 128 -7.27 -17.72 -13.15
N LYS A 129 -7.33 -16.50 -13.70
CA LYS A 129 -6.17 -15.78 -14.24
C LYS A 129 -5.05 -15.67 -13.20
N ARG A 130 -5.39 -15.33 -11.95
CA ARG A 130 -4.42 -15.25 -10.85
C ARG A 130 -3.76 -16.61 -10.57
N ARG A 131 -4.53 -17.70 -10.60
CA ARG A 131 -4.02 -19.07 -10.40
C ARG A 131 -3.07 -19.48 -11.52
N GLU A 132 -3.39 -19.16 -12.78
CA GLU A 132 -2.50 -19.43 -13.91
C GLU A 132 -1.20 -18.63 -13.81
N LEU A 133 -1.26 -17.35 -13.47
CA LEU A 133 -0.06 -16.53 -13.25
C LEU A 133 0.85 -17.08 -12.15
N LEU A 134 0.27 -17.61 -11.05
CA LEU A 134 1.03 -18.21 -9.97
C LEU A 134 1.81 -19.47 -10.41
N LYS A 135 1.30 -20.25 -11.36
CA LYS A 135 2.02 -21.42 -11.90
C LYS A 135 3.26 -21.03 -12.68
N LEU A 136 3.29 -19.83 -13.25
CA LEU A 136 4.43 -19.30 -14.01
C LEU A 136 5.57 -18.82 -13.11
N VAL A 137 5.33 -18.63 -11.81
CA VAL A 137 6.33 -18.10 -10.86
C VAL A 137 7.05 -19.24 -10.14
N ASN A 138 8.37 -19.31 -10.31
CA ASN A 138 9.21 -20.21 -9.53
C ASN A 138 9.66 -19.54 -8.21
N PHE A 139 8.89 -19.77 -7.13
CA PHE A 139 9.18 -19.20 -5.81
C PHE A 139 10.50 -19.67 -5.18
N ALA A 140 11.03 -20.83 -5.57
CA ALA A 140 12.32 -21.32 -5.06
C ALA A 140 13.51 -20.59 -5.68
N LYS A 141 13.36 -20.00 -6.87
CA LYS A 141 14.44 -19.37 -7.64
C LYS A 141 14.03 -17.99 -8.16
N LEU A 142 13.62 -17.10 -7.25
CA LEU A 142 13.33 -15.70 -7.59
C LEU A 142 14.61 -14.89 -7.81
N THR A 143 14.61 -14.02 -8.82
CA THR A 143 15.66 -13.03 -9.06
C THR A 143 15.71 -11.99 -7.94
N LEU A 144 16.79 -11.20 -7.87
CA LEU A 144 16.91 -10.12 -6.89
C LEU A 144 15.77 -9.10 -7.05
N GLU A 145 15.48 -8.70 -8.29
CA GLU A 145 14.43 -7.74 -8.60
C GLU A 145 13.03 -8.28 -8.24
N GLN A 146 12.74 -9.57 -8.48
CA GLN A 146 11.50 -10.20 -8.03
C GLN A 146 11.37 -10.19 -6.51
N LYS A 147 12.46 -10.49 -5.79
CA LYS A 147 12.48 -10.43 -4.31
C LYS A 147 12.25 -9.02 -3.80
N GLU A 148 12.84 -8.01 -4.44
CA GLU A 148 12.61 -6.60 -4.13
C GLU A 148 11.16 -6.20 -4.39
N LEU A 149 10.57 -6.61 -5.51
CA LEU A 149 9.15 -6.39 -5.80
C LEU A 149 8.25 -6.98 -4.70
N CYS A 150 8.51 -8.22 -4.28
CA CYS A 150 7.78 -8.86 -3.19
C CYS A 150 7.95 -8.12 -1.85
N ARG A 151 9.15 -7.61 -1.54
CA ARG A 151 9.39 -6.79 -0.34
C ARG A 151 8.61 -5.49 -0.39
N CYS A 152 8.62 -4.79 -1.53
CA CYS A 152 7.82 -3.59 -1.76
C CYS A 152 6.33 -3.87 -1.58
N ARG A 153 5.81 -4.93 -2.22
CA ARG A 153 4.41 -5.34 -2.09
C ARG A 153 4.03 -5.60 -0.63
N ARG A 154 4.86 -6.33 0.11
CA ARG A 154 4.62 -6.61 1.54
C ARG A 154 4.58 -5.32 2.36
N LYS A 155 5.55 -4.41 2.15
CA LYS A 155 5.61 -3.12 2.86
C LYS A 155 4.36 -2.25 2.55
N LEU A 156 3.92 -2.22 1.29
CA LEU A 156 2.68 -1.52 0.88
C LEU A 156 1.42 -2.13 1.53
N LEU A 157 1.31 -3.47 1.56
CA LEU A 157 0.20 -4.15 2.24
C LEU A 157 0.19 -3.83 3.73
N THR A 158 1.34 -3.95 4.40
CA THR A 158 1.47 -3.55 5.81
C THR A 158 1.04 -2.10 6.03
N TYR A 159 1.43 -1.17 5.14
CA TYR A 159 1.00 0.22 5.25
C TYR A 159 -0.50 0.42 5.05
N LEU A 160 -1.14 -0.33 4.16
CA LEU A 160 -2.60 -0.28 4.02
C LEU A 160 -3.30 -0.84 5.26
N ASP A 161 -2.82 -1.96 5.81
CA ASP A 161 -3.39 -2.53 7.04
C ASP A 161 -3.25 -1.54 8.20
N ARG A 162 -2.10 -0.86 8.30
CA ARG A 162 -1.88 0.21 9.28
C ARG A 162 -2.76 1.44 9.01
N LEU A 163 -2.99 1.82 7.76
CA LEU A 163 -3.88 2.93 7.44
C LEU A 163 -5.31 2.62 7.87
N ALA A 164 -5.83 1.45 7.52
CA ALA A 164 -7.16 0.99 7.93
C ALA A 164 -7.29 0.96 9.46
N THR A 165 -6.26 0.45 10.15
CA THR A 165 -6.24 0.45 11.62
C THR A 165 -6.25 1.86 12.19
N TYR A 166 -5.53 2.80 11.57
CA TYR A 166 -5.52 4.19 12.01
C TYR A 166 -6.87 4.88 11.76
N GLU A 167 -7.53 4.60 10.63
CA GLU A 167 -8.90 5.07 10.34
C GLU A 167 -9.87 4.62 11.45
N GLU A 168 -9.81 3.35 11.85
CA GLU A 168 -10.63 2.80 12.94
C GLU A 168 -10.33 3.46 14.29
N ILE A 169 -9.04 3.69 14.61
CA ILE A 169 -8.63 4.39 15.85
C ILE A 169 -9.17 5.82 15.89
N LEU A 170 -9.23 6.51 14.76
CA LEU A 170 -9.79 7.87 14.69
C LEU A 170 -11.32 7.88 14.86
N GLY A 171 -11.99 6.73 14.67
CA GLY A 171 -13.42 6.53 14.92
C GLY A 171 -14.34 7.30 13.97
N VAL A 172 -13.88 7.60 12.74
CA VAL A 172 -14.61 8.47 11.81
C VAL A 172 -15.32 7.66 10.72
N PRO A 173 -16.61 7.92 10.43
CA PRO A 173 -17.20 7.58 9.15
C PRO A 173 -16.65 8.53 8.06
N HIS A 174 -15.58 8.13 7.36
CA HIS A 174 -15.11 8.56 6.02
C HIS A 174 -15.11 10.07 5.62
N ALA A 175 -15.45 11.05 6.47
CA ALA A 175 -15.78 12.41 6.02
C ALA A 175 -15.21 13.59 6.84
N SER A 176 -14.43 13.37 7.91
CA SER A 176 -13.73 14.48 8.59
C SER A 176 -12.22 14.40 8.39
N GLU A 177 -11.74 15.07 7.35
CA GLU A 177 -10.32 15.27 7.02
C GLU A 177 -9.50 15.88 8.18
N GLN A 178 -10.19 16.50 9.15
CA GLN A 178 -9.61 17.29 10.23
C GLN A 178 -8.90 16.50 11.33
N ARG A 179 -8.94 15.15 11.31
CA ARG A 179 -8.29 14.32 12.34
C ARG A 179 -7.12 13.46 11.87
N TYR A 180 -6.93 13.30 10.56
CA TYR A 180 -5.80 12.53 10.07
C TYR A 180 -4.52 13.35 10.16
N ASP A 181 -3.52 12.82 10.87
CA ASP A 181 -2.19 13.40 10.96
C ASP A 181 -1.21 12.56 10.13
N ALA A 182 -0.73 13.14 9.02
CA ALA A 182 0.20 12.50 8.10
C ALA A 182 1.56 12.18 8.76
N GLU A 183 2.04 13.03 9.66
CA GLU A 183 3.31 12.82 10.35
C GLU A 183 3.18 11.75 11.44
N PHE A 184 2.02 11.69 12.12
CA PHE A 184 1.70 10.56 12.98
C PHE A 184 1.66 9.25 12.17
N PHE A 185 0.91 9.21 11.06
CA PHE A 185 0.79 8.00 10.24
C PHE A 185 2.14 7.56 9.66
N LYS A 186 2.98 8.49 9.23
CA LYS A 186 4.35 8.23 8.77
C LYS A 186 5.20 7.51 9.81
N LYS A 187 5.08 7.89 11.09
CA LYS A 187 5.74 7.21 12.20
C LYS A 187 5.08 5.86 12.49
N PHE A 188 3.76 5.83 12.62
CA PHE A 188 2.97 4.65 12.97
C PHE A 188 3.18 3.50 11.98
N ARG A 189 3.12 3.78 10.67
CA ARG A 189 3.28 2.76 9.62
C ARG A 189 4.67 2.12 9.58
N ASN A 190 5.69 2.86 10.02
CA ASN A 190 7.08 2.39 10.10
C ASN A 190 7.44 1.74 11.44
N GLN A 191 6.59 1.87 12.46
CA GLN A 191 6.88 1.39 13.81
C GLN A 191 6.48 -0.07 13.97
N ASN A 192 7.27 -0.80 14.76
CA ASN A 192 6.89 -2.13 15.24
C ASN A 192 5.54 -2.04 15.98
N ILE A 193 4.59 -2.88 15.61
CA ILE A 193 3.21 -2.83 16.14
C ILE A 193 3.17 -3.00 17.67
N VAL A 194 4.03 -3.84 18.23
CA VAL A 194 4.13 -4.07 19.68
C VAL A 194 4.58 -2.78 20.38
N LEU A 195 5.49 -2.01 19.78
CA LEU A 195 5.91 -0.72 20.33
C LEU A 195 4.77 0.30 20.26
N SER A 196 4.04 0.36 19.15
CA SER A 196 2.85 1.23 19.05
C SER A 196 1.79 0.86 20.10
N ALA A 197 1.52 -0.43 20.30
CA ALA A 197 0.61 -0.92 21.34
C ALA A 197 1.08 -0.53 22.75
N ARG A 198 2.37 -0.65 23.04
CA ARG A 198 2.93 -0.18 24.32
C ARG A 198 2.78 1.32 24.53
N THR A 199 2.92 2.13 23.49
CA THR A 199 2.68 3.58 23.58
C THR A 199 1.23 3.86 23.92
N TYR A 200 0.28 3.23 23.22
CA TYR A 200 -1.15 3.40 23.54
C TYR A 200 -1.52 2.91 24.96
N ALA A 201 -0.87 1.86 25.47
CA ALA A 201 -1.04 1.44 26.86
C ALA A 201 -0.61 2.52 27.85
N ARG A 202 0.55 3.16 27.61
CA ARG A 202 1.07 4.23 28.47
C ARG A 202 0.21 5.49 28.45
N GLU A 203 -0.47 5.74 27.33
CA GLU A 203 -1.42 6.84 27.17
C GLU A 203 -2.83 6.50 27.69
N SER A 204 -3.02 5.32 28.29
CA SER A 204 -4.32 4.81 28.74
C SER A 204 -5.37 4.74 27.63
N ASN A 205 -4.95 4.62 26.37
CA ASN A 205 -5.85 4.54 25.23
C ASN A 205 -6.30 3.09 24.99
N VAL A 206 -7.25 2.65 25.81
CA VAL A 206 -7.79 1.29 25.77
C VAL A 206 -8.47 0.98 24.43
N GLN A 207 -9.23 1.94 23.88
CA GLN A 207 -9.93 1.77 22.61
C GLN A 207 -8.95 1.53 21.45
N ALA A 208 -7.88 2.32 21.35
CA ALA A 208 -6.88 2.12 20.31
C ALA A 208 -6.20 0.75 20.45
N LEU A 209 -5.92 0.32 21.69
CA LEU A 209 -5.37 -1.01 21.95
C LEU A 209 -6.30 -2.15 21.55
N GLU A 210 -7.60 -2.03 21.82
CA GLU A 210 -8.60 -3.02 21.40
C GLU A 210 -8.63 -3.18 19.89
N ILE A 211 -8.63 -2.06 19.16
CA ILE A 211 -8.54 -2.02 17.71
C ILE A 211 -7.23 -2.68 17.25
N LEU A 212 -6.10 -2.36 17.89
CA LEU A 212 -4.82 -2.99 17.56
C LEU A 212 -4.85 -4.51 17.76
N PHE A 213 -5.41 -5.02 18.86
CA PHE A 213 -5.54 -6.46 19.09
C PHE A 213 -6.48 -7.14 18.09
N THR A 214 -7.52 -6.43 17.62
CA THR A 214 -8.46 -6.93 16.62
C THR A 214 -7.81 -7.09 15.25
N TYR A 215 -7.07 -6.08 14.79
CA TYR A 215 -6.48 -6.07 13.44
C TYR A 215 -5.08 -6.70 13.37
N HIS A 216 -4.29 -6.67 14.45
CA HIS A 216 -2.90 -7.15 14.50
C HIS A 216 -2.69 -8.22 15.58
N GLY A 217 -3.74 -8.97 15.92
CA GLY A 217 -3.73 -9.96 17.00
C GLY A 217 -2.62 -11.01 16.87
N SER A 218 -2.30 -11.45 15.65
CA SER A 218 -1.22 -12.44 15.41
C SER A 218 0.13 -11.99 15.97
N ASP A 219 0.42 -10.69 15.89
CA ASP A 219 1.70 -10.11 16.30
C ASP A 219 1.67 -9.64 17.77
N LEU A 220 0.49 -9.28 18.28
CA LEU A 220 0.32 -8.69 19.61
C LEU A 220 -0.02 -9.69 20.71
N LEU A 221 -0.79 -10.74 20.42
CA LEU A 221 -1.23 -11.73 21.41
C LEU A 221 -0.07 -12.42 22.15
N PRO A 222 1.05 -12.81 21.50
CA PRO A 222 2.21 -13.36 22.22
C PRO A 222 2.81 -12.40 23.26
N HIS A 223 2.59 -11.11 23.10
CA HIS A 223 3.11 -10.04 23.95
C HIS A 223 2.03 -9.37 24.79
N ARG A 224 0.80 -9.90 24.82
CA ARG A 224 -0.39 -9.27 25.42
C ARG A 224 -0.12 -8.76 26.84
N LEU A 225 0.30 -9.63 27.76
CA LEU A 225 0.55 -9.25 29.15
C LEU A 225 1.66 -8.19 29.30
N ALA A 226 2.72 -8.30 28.49
CA ALA A 226 3.82 -7.34 28.48
C ALA A 226 3.39 -5.96 27.95
N ILE A 227 2.39 -5.89 27.07
CA ILE A 227 1.80 -4.64 26.61
C ILE A 227 0.94 -4.03 27.72
N LEU A 228 0.01 -4.82 28.28
CA LEU A 228 -0.92 -4.36 29.31
C LEU A 228 -0.21 -3.93 30.60
N SER A 229 0.94 -4.51 30.93
CA SER A 229 1.75 -4.08 32.08
C SER A 229 2.36 -2.68 31.93
N ASN A 230 2.20 -2.00 30.77
CA ASN A 230 2.63 -0.62 30.58
C ASN A 230 1.50 0.40 30.85
N PHE A 231 0.30 -0.03 31.24
CA PHE A 231 -0.72 0.90 31.72
C PHE A 231 -0.22 1.66 32.96
N PRO A 232 -0.43 2.98 33.05
CA PRO A 232 -0.14 3.74 34.27
C PRO A 232 -0.90 3.17 35.47
N GLU A 233 -0.31 3.28 36.66
CA GLU A 233 -0.94 2.83 37.91
C GLU A 233 -2.24 3.58 38.22
N THR A 234 -2.46 4.75 37.59
CA THR A 234 -3.68 5.55 37.69
C THR A 234 -4.85 4.99 36.88
N THR A 235 -4.61 4.05 35.96
CA THR A 235 -5.63 3.50 35.07
C THR A 235 -6.33 2.32 35.75
N SER A 236 -7.65 2.40 35.89
CA SER A 236 -8.42 1.36 36.56
C SER A 236 -8.38 0.03 35.78
N PRO A 237 -8.12 -1.12 36.45
CA PRO A 237 -8.20 -2.43 35.81
C PRO A 237 -9.55 -2.77 35.15
N HIS A 238 -10.62 -2.07 35.54
CA HIS A 238 -11.94 -2.26 34.95
C HIS A 238 -12.02 -1.68 33.54
N GLU A 239 -11.27 -0.60 33.26
CA GLU A 239 -11.27 0.08 31.96
C GLU A 239 -10.66 -0.79 30.87
N TYR A 240 -9.59 -1.53 31.16
CA TYR A 240 -8.93 -2.43 30.20
C TYR A 240 -9.28 -3.91 30.40
N SER A 241 -10.33 -4.21 31.16
CA SER A 241 -10.75 -5.59 31.46
C SER A 241 -11.04 -6.42 30.21
N VAL A 242 -11.63 -5.81 29.18
CA VAL A 242 -11.88 -6.40 27.85
C VAL A 242 -10.59 -6.88 27.18
N LEU A 243 -9.47 -6.24 27.48
CA LEU A 243 -8.16 -6.60 26.95
C LEU A 243 -7.46 -7.70 27.74
N LEU A 244 -8.00 -8.18 28.86
CA LEU A 244 -7.41 -9.30 29.61
C LEU A 244 -7.78 -10.65 28.98
N PRO A 245 -6.92 -11.68 29.07
CA PRO A 245 -7.31 -13.04 28.71
C PRO A 245 -8.54 -13.46 29.51
N GLU A 246 -9.52 -14.08 28.86
CA GLU A 246 -10.59 -14.74 29.59
C GLU A 246 -9.97 -15.81 30.49
N ALA A 247 -10.22 -15.71 31.79
CA ALA A 247 -9.83 -16.74 32.72
C ALA A 247 -10.69 -17.98 32.40
N TRP A 248 -10.12 -18.93 31.67
CA TRP A 248 -10.73 -20.25 31.53
C TRP A 248 -10.78 -20.87 32.93
N TYR A 249 -11.97 -20.91 33.53
CA TYR A 249 -12.18 -21.78 34.67
C TYR A 249 -12.12 -23.21 34.15
N VAL A 250 -11.03 -23.91 34.45
CA VAL A 250 -11.04 -25.37 34.48
C VAL A 250 -11.95 -25.74 35.64
N THR A 251 -13.21 -26.00 35.34
CA THR A 251 -14.09 -26.78 36.23
C THR A 251 -13.96 -28.25 35.88
#